data_AF-B7FV64-F1
#
_entry.id   AF-B7FV64-F1
#
_cell.length_a   1.000
_cell.length_b   1.000
_cell.length_c   1.000
_cell.angle_alpha   90.00
_cell.angle_beta   90.00
_cell.angle_gamma   90.00
#
_symmetry.space_group_name_H-M   'P 1'
#
loop_
_entity.id
_entity.type
_entity.pdbx_description
1 polymer ?
#
loop_
_entity_poly.entity_id
_entity_poly.type
_entity_poly.pdbx_seq_one_letter_code
_entity_poly.pdbx_strand_id
1 'polypeptide(L)'
;MPVRLSILIRILGITAGAYVWGFSLSPTARKYWTSSYRRARCGPGLGLQWSPLQAMSNEDSSPSLSNNQTSLTEEDLPADLVVTLQQASNETRDLVRETLRQLAQLSLKDYEWRAGVFLSNQADRLVEESIARMRGDTPTYVRPMDATESALGPLGRWEKTSVEWLSRVFDEEGRRAQQIVNSNGELVRPIQLVQGANLTDVELGPLGYLEKTVVDFLQSIRDSETARVQTQTLRPKDLEEAVRGPLGQLELAAVNALREIRESERLRMQQTAVRGGDVVRPMDVPGPLGEFERQVAEIVRGEQRRANERKDRIVRPKDASRRGPLGEVELQATQVLDALSKEETTRFRNIQKWLSEKRPMESNRESIWGFLEALVVGILKGPQLLWNVLERVRELLASEPLNATDQQILAEQNNKQKQPQRSDEKGNSDAKDWQR
;
A
#
# COMPACT_ATOMS: atom_id res chain seq x y z
N MET A 1 22.67 11.51 -19.99
CA MET A 1 22.24 10.41 -19.09
C MET A 1 20.99 10.66 -18.23
N PRO A 2 20.44 11.87 -18.00
CA PRO A 2 19.27 12.03 -17.10
C PRO A 2 17.92 11.60 -17.72
N VAL A 3 17.85 11.40 -19.03
CA VAL A 3 16.59 11.06 -19.74
C VAL A 3 16.13 9.62 -19.48
N ARG A 4 17.06 8.69 -19.18
CA ARG A 4 16.72 7.27 -18.95
C ARG A 4 16.06 7.00 -17.59
N LEU A 5 16.25 7.88 -16.60
CA LEU A 5 15.64 7.72 -15.27
C LEU A 5 14.15 8.13 -15.27
N SER A 6 13.78 9.12 -16.09
CA SER A 6 12.40 9.66 -16.15
C SER A 6 11.40 8.67 -16.77
N ILE A 7 11.83 7.88 -17.76
CA ILE A 7 10.99 6.86 -18.40
C ILE A 7 10.72 5.68 -17.45
N LEU A 8 11.72 5.29 -16.65
CA LEU A 8 11.60 4.19 -15.68
C LEU A 8 10.64 4.53 -14.53
N ILE A 9 10.62 5.79 -14.06
CA ILE A 9 9.69 6.25 -13.02
C ILE A 9 8.23 6.27 -13.52
N ARG A 10 7.99 6.63 -14.79
CA ARG A 10 6.64 6.65 -15.36
C ARG A 10 6.07 5.24 -15.59
N ILE A 11 6.90 4.26 -15.94
CA ILE A 11 6.48 2.87 -16.13
C ILE A 11 6.20 2.18 -14.77
N LEU A 12 6.97 2.50 -13.73
CA LEU A 12 6.73 1.99 -12.37
C LEU A 12 5.48 2.58 -11.71
N GLY A 13 5.14 3.84 -11.99
CA GLY A 13 3.91 4.46 -11.47
C GLY A 13 2.61 3.80 -11.97
N ILE A 14 2.60 3.34 -13.23
CA ILE A 14 1.40 2.71 -13.85
C ILE A 14 1.20 1.28 -13.35
N THR A 15 2.28 0.56 -13.01
CA THR A 15 2.18 -0.83 -12.52
C THR A 15 1.83 -0.91 -11.03
N ALA A 16 2.19 0.09 -10.22
CA ALA A 16 1.82 0.15 -8.80
C ALA A 16 0.31 0.36 -8.59
N GLY A 17 -0.36 1.12 -9.48
CA GLY A 17 -1.80 1.34 -9.41
C GLY A 17 -2.66 0.08 -9.60
N ALA A 18 -2.15 -0.92 -10.34
CA ALA A 18 -2.87 -2.17 -10.60
C ALA A 18 -2.84 -3.16 -9.42
N TYR A 19 -1.86 -3.05 -8.51
CA TYR A 19 -1.73 -3.97 -7.36
C TYR A 19 -2.59 -3.59 -6.15
N VAL A 20 -3.09 -2.34 -6.08
CA VAL A 20 -3.86 -1.85 -4.93
C VAL A 20 -5.33 -2.34 -4.94
N TRP A 21 -5.83 -2.87 -6.07
CA TRP A 21 -7.19 -3.41 -6.21
C TRP A 21 -7.27 -4.95 -6.20
N GLY A 22 -6.42 -5.59 -5.39
CA GLY A 22 -6.38 -7.05 -5.23
C GLY A 22 -7.58 -7.61 -4.47
N PHE A 23 -8.58 -8.07 -5.21
CA PHE A 23 -9.59 -9.03 -4.74
C PHE A 23 -8.90 -10.24 -4.08
N SER A 24 -9.10 -10.40 -2.78
CA SER A 24 -8.72 -11.59 -2.03
C SER A 24 -9.62 -12.76 -2.44
N LEU A 25 -9.17 -13.57 -3.41
CA LEU A 25 -9.80 -14.84 -3.74
C LEU A 25 -9.39 -15.88 -2.70
N SER A 26 -10.41 -16.41 -2.01
CA SER A 26 -10.33 -17.49 -1.02
C SER A 26 -9.48 -18.68 -1.49
N PRO A 27 -8.67 -19.31 -0.60
CA PRO A 27 -7.83 -20.48 -0.92
C PRO A 27 -8.60 -21.71 -1.45
N THR A 28 -9.93 -21.75 -1.32
CA THR A 28 -10.75 -22.89 -1.78
C THR A 28 -11.03 -22.92 -3.28
N ALA A 29 -10.89 -21.80 -4.01
CA ALA A 29 -11.14 -21.76 -5.45
C ALA A 29 -10.00 -22.34 -6.31
N ARG A 30 -8.82 -22.62 -5.73
CA ARG A 30 -7.63 -23.08 -6.48
C ARG A 30 -7.62 -24.57 -6.84
N LYS A 31 -8.55 -25.37 -6.31
CA LYS A 31 -8.55 -26.84 -6.50
C LYS A 31 -9.32 -27.35 -7.72
N TYR A 32 -10.10 -26.52 -8.41
CA TYR A 32 -10.94 -26.98 -9.54
C TYR A 32 -10.39 -26.69 -10.94
N TRP A 33 -9.25 -26.01 -11.07
CA TRP A 33 -8.77 -25.54 -12.39
C TRP A 33 -7.61 -26.33 -13.01
N THR A 34 -7.09 -27.37 -12.35
CA THR A 34 -5.93 -28.14 -12.85
C THR A 34 -6.25 -29.56 -13.35
N SER A 35 -7.52 -29.96 -13.45
CA SER A 35 -7.89 -31.35 -13.79
C SER A 35 -8.21 -31.63 -15.28
N SER A 36 -8.27 -30.63 -16.18
CA SER A 36 -8.86 -30.84 -17.52
C SER A 36 -7.88 -30.80 -18.70
N TYR A 37 -6.57 -30.73 -18.47
CA TYR A 37 -5.57 -30.74 -19.56
C TYR A 37 -4.58 -31.90 -19.41
N ARG A 38 -5.03 -33.14 -19.70
CA ARG A 38 -4.15 -34.27 -20.02
C ARG A 38 -4.90 -35.41 -20.71
N ARG A 39 -4.98 -35.34 -22.05
CA ARG A 39 -4.77 -36.45 -23.02
C ARG A 39 -5.40 -36.09 -24.37
N ALA A 40 -4.56 -35.60 -25.28
CA ALA A 40 -4.74 -35.88 -26.70
C ALA A 40 -3.38 -36.36 -27.20
N ARG A 41 -3.26 -37.68 -27.40
CA ARG A 41 -2.12 -38.29 -28.10
C ARG A 41 -2.31 -37.98 -29.58
N CYS A 42 -1.27 -37.45 -30.21
CA CYS A 42 -1.16 -37.36 -31.65
C CYS A 42 -1.13 -38.78 -32.25
N GLY A 43 -2.07 -39.08 -33.14
CA GLY A 43 -1.95 -40.14 -34.13
C GLY A 43 -1.47 -39.54 -35.45
N PRO A 44 -0.63 -40.22 -36.25
CA PRO A 44 -0.17 -39.72 -37.52
C PRO A 44 -1.16 -40.09 -38.63
N GLY A 45 -1.35 -39.18 -39.57
CA GLY A 45 -1.85 -39.49 -40.91
C GLY A 45 -3.34 -39.23 -41.11
N LEU A 46 -3.62 -38.12 -41.79
CA LEU A 46 -4.49 -38.11 -42.97
C LEU A 46 -4.35 -36.72 -43.61
N GLY A 47 -3.89 -36.72 -44.85
CA GLY A 47 -3.78 -35.52 -45.66
C GLY A 47 -5.16 -34.94 -45.91
N LEU A 48 -5.31 -33.65 -45.61
CA LEU A 48 -6.45 -32.86 -46.03
C LEU A 48 -5.94 -31.70 -46.87
N GLN A 49 -6.32 -31.82 -48.14
CA GLN A 49 -6.18 -30.88 -49.22
C GLN A 49 -6.91 -29.58 -48.86
N TRP A 50 -6.18 -28.47 -48.81
CA TRP A 50 -6.78 -27.15 -48.58
C TRP A 50 -7.34 -26.64 -49.91
N SER A 51 -8.66 -26.63 -50.05
CA SER A 51 -9.33 -25.84 -51.08
C SER A 51 -9.38 -24.36 -50.66
N PRO A 52 -9.21 -23.41 -51.59
CA PRO A 52 -9.25 -21.99 -51.27
C PRO A 52 -10.70 -21.55 -51.02
N LEU A 53 -10.91 -20.94 -49.86
CA LEU A 53 -12.18 -20.34 -49.46
C LEU A 53 -12.49 -19.15 -50.38
N GLN A 54 -13.52 -19.34 -51.18
CA GLN A 54 -14.18 -18.35 -52.00
C GLN A 54 -14.87 -17.34 -51.06
N ALA A 55 -14.38 -16.10 -51.06
CA ALA A 55 -14.96 -15.01 -50.31
C ALA A 55 -16.32 -14.64 -50.93
N MET A 56 -17.41 -15.15 -50.34
CA MET A 56 -18.74 -14.60 -50.55
C MET A 56 -18.89 -13.34 -49.71
N SER A 57 -18.92 -12.20 -50.40
CA SER A 57 -19.43 -10.94 -49.91
C SER A 57 -20.93 -11.08 -49.63
N ASN A 58 -21.30 -11.34 -48.38
CA ASN A 58 -22.65 -11.08 -47.91
C ASN A 58 -22.65 -9.74 -47.19
N GLU A 59 -23.39 -8.81 -47.80
CA GLU A 59 -23.84 -7.54 -47.26
C GLU A 59 -24.74 -7.79 -46.05
N ASP A 60 -24.16 -8.07 -44.88
CA ASP A 60 -24.89 -7.99 -43.63
C ASP A 60 -24.94 -6.54 -43.16
N SER A 61 -25.98 -5.89 -43.67
CA SER A 61 -26.69 -4.76 -43.08
C SER A 61 -26.59 -4.74 -41.55
N SER A 62 -25.60 -3.99 -41.07
CA SER A 62 -25.53 -3.63 -39.66
C SER A 62 -26.78 -2.80 -39.33
N PRO A 63 -27.60 -3.19 -38.34
CA PRO A 63 -28.66 -2.31 -37.88
C PRO A 63 -27.99 -1.08 -37.28
N SER A 64 -28.04 0.02 -38.01
CA SER A 64 -27.79 1.33 -37.44
C SER A 64 -28.77 1.45 -36.27
N LEU A 65 -28.24 1.37 -35.05
CA LEU A 65 -28.90 1.89 -33.85
C LEU A 65 -29.03 3.41 -34.07
N SER A 66 -29.97 3.79 -34.93
CA SER A 66 -30.53 5.13 -34.90
C SER A 66 -31.13 5.24 -33.51
N ASN A 67 -30.45 5.98 -32.65
CA ASN A 67 -31.07 6.64 -31.51
C ASN A 67 -32.18 7.56 -32.07
N ASN A 68 -33.27 6.97 -32.56
CA ASN A 68 -34.58 7.57 -32.47
C ASN A 68 -34.93 7.49 -30.98
N GLN A 69 -34.25 8.32 -30.18
CA GLN A 69 -34.95 8.98 -29.09
C GLN A 69 -36.06 9.75 -29.80
N THR A 70 -37.21 9.10 -29.97
CA THR A 70 -38.48 9.79 -29.97
C THR A 70 -38.47 10.58 -28.67
N SER A 71 -37.94 11.79 -28.73
CA SER A 71 -38.26 12.86 -27.81
C SER A 71 -39.77 12.93 -27.86
N LEU A 72 -40.43 12.22 -26.94
CA LEU A 72 -41.79 12.55 -26.54
C LEU A 72 -41.69 14.01 -26.15
N THR A 73 -42.03 14.88 -27.09
CA THR A 73 -42.11 16.30 -26.90
C THR A 73 -43.05 16.49 -25.73
N GLU A 74 -42.59 17.19 -24.69
CA GLU A 74 -43.34 17.47 -23.45
C GLU A 74 -44.73 18.10 -23.69
N GLU A 75 -45.04 18.48 -24.93
CA GLU A 75 -46.28 19.12 -25.35
C GLU A 75 -47.55 18.25 -25.22
N ASP A 76 -47.43 16.92 -25.18
CA ASP A 76 -48.62 16.03 -25.09
C ASP A 76 -48.98 15.58 -23.65
N LEU A 77 -48.19 15.98 -22.66
CA LEU A 77 -48.51 15.68 -21.25
C LEU A 77 -49.47 16.75 -20.71
N PRO A 78 -50.60 16.36 -20.08
CA PRO A 78 -51.54 17.33 -19.51
C PRO A 78 -50.82 18.21 -18.49
N ALA A 79 -51.01 19.53 -18.59
CA ALA A 79 -50.30 20.54 -17.78
C ALA A 79 -50.35 20.25 -16.27
N ASP A 80 -51.46 19.70 -15.78
CA ASP A 80 -51.64 19.30 -14.38
C ASP A 80 -50.64 18.23 -13.94
N LEU A 81 -50.29 17.29 -14.82
CA LEU A 81 -49.37 16.18 -14.51
C LEU A 81 -47.91 16.67 -14.48
N VAL A 82 -47.55 17.63 -15.35
CA VAL A 82 -46.25 18.30 -15.31
C VAL A 82 -46.07 19.08 -14.00
N VAL A 83 -47.10 19.78 -13.53
CA VAL A 83 -47.07 20.51 -12.26
C VAL A 83 -46.92 19.55 -11.07
N THR A 84 -47.64 18.42 -11.05
CA THR A 84 -47.50 17.42 -9.96
C THR A 84 -46.11 16.75 -9.94
N LEU A 85 -45.52 16.44 -11.10
CA LEU A 85 -44.17 15.88 -11.17
C LEU A 85 -43.11 16.89 -10.74
N GLN A 86 -43.28 18.17 -11.08
CA GLN A 86 -42.40 19.24 -10.61
C GLN A 86 -42.53 19.44 -9.09
N GLN A 87 -43.75 19.40 -8.54
CA GLN A 87 -43.99 19.48 -7.09
C GLN A 87 -43.35 18.30 -6.35
N ALA A 88 -43.56 17.05 -6.80
CA ALA A 88 -42.94 15.87 -6.22
C ALA A 88 -41.40 15.88 -6.34
N SER A 89 -40.86 16.38 -7.46
CA SER A 89 -39.42 16.60 -7.63
C SER A 89 -38.88 17.66 -6.65
N ASN A 90 -39.65 18.70 -6.34
CA ASN A 90 -39.22 19.73 -5.38
C ASN A 90 -39.26 19.21 -3.95
N GLU A 91 -40.32 18.48 -3.55
CA GLU A 91 -40.42 17.84 -2.25
C GLU A 91 -39.27 16.85 -2.00
N THR A 92 -38.95 16.02 -2.99
CA THR A 92 -37.81 15.10 -2.90
C THR A 92 -36.48 15.83 -2.80
N ARG A 93 -36.28 16.94 -3.53
CA ARG A 93 -35.08 17.79 -3.42
C ARG A 93 -34.96 18.44 -2.04
N ASP A 94 -36.06 18.91 -1.48
CA ASP A 94 -36.07 19.55 -0.16
C ASP A 94 -35.80 18.53 0.96
N LEU A 95 -36.35 17.31 0.85
CA LEU A 95 -36.00 16.20 1.75
C LEU A 95 -34.50 15.83 1.64
N VAL A 96 -33.96 15.76 0.42
CA VAL A 96 -32.52 15.49 0.23
C VAL A 96 -31.68 16.63 0.82
N ARG A 97 -32.04 17.90 0.61
CA ARG A 97 -31.34 19.04 1.22
C ARG A 97 -31.38 19.01 2.74
N GLU A 98 -32.54 18.71 3.33
CA GLU A 98 -32.67 18.64 4.78
C GLU A 98 -31.83 17.48 5.36
N THR A 99 -31.86 16.30 4.74
CA THR A 99 -31.00 15.18 5.16
C THR A 99 -29.51 15.50 5.02
N LEU A 100 -29.09 16.15 3.92
CA LEU A 100 -27.71 16.60 3.73
C LEU A 100 -27.30 17.65 4.76
N ARG A 101 -28.20 18.58 5.10
CA ARG A 101 -27.98 19.58 6.14
C ARG A 101 -27.77 18.92 7.51
N GLN A 102 -28.62 17.96 7.87
CA GLN A 102 -28.49 17.23 9.15
C GLN A 102 -27.20 16.41 9.21
N LEU A 103 -26.84 15.72 8.13
CA LEU A 103 -25.57 14.99 8.04
C LEU A 103 -24.37 15.94 8.12
N ALA A 104 -24.42 17.10 7.47
CA ALA A 104 -23.38 18.10 7.56
C ALA A 104 -23.24 18.68 8.97
N GLN A 105 -24.35 18.91 9.69
CA GLN A 105 -24.31 19.32 11.10
C GLN A 105 -23.68 18.25 12.00
N LEU A 106 -24.01 16.97 11.78
CA LEU A 106 -23.39 15.88 12.52
C LEU A 106 -21.89 15.77 12.20
N SER A 107 -21.51 15.88 10.93
CA SER A 107 -20.12 15.90 10.49
C SER A 107 -19.34 17.07 11.09
N LEU A 108 -19.95 18.25 11.20
CA LEU A 108 -19.32 19.42 11.81
C LEU A 108 -19.07 19.20 13.31
N LYS A 109 -20.04 18.63 14.04
CA LYS A 109 -19.86 18.28 15.45
C LYS A 109 -18.78 17.21 15.67
N ASP A 110 -18.74 16.20 14.80
CA ASP A 110 -17.69 15.17 14.84
C ASP A 110 -16.31 15.78 14.54
N TYR A 111 -16.22 16.70 13.57
CA TYR A 111 -15.01 17.46 13.30
C TYR A 111 -14.56 18.29 14.51
N GLU A 112 -15.45 19.08 15.12
CA GLU A 112 -15.14 19.88 16.33
C GLU A 112 -14.64 18.98 17.48
N TRP A 113 -15.27 17.83 17.67
CA TRP A 113 -14.85 16.86 18.69
C TRP A 113 -13.44 16.30 18.39
N ARG A 114 -13.19 15.82 17.17
CA ARG A 114 -11.89 15.27 16.77
C ARG A 114 -10.79 16.34 16.82
N ALA A 115 -11.05 17.51 16.28
CA ALA A 115 -10.12 18.64 16.31
C ALA A 115 -9.79 19.02 17.77
N GLY A 116 -10.79 19.06 18.65
CA GLY A 116 -10.61 19.29 20.09
C GLY A 116 -9.70 18.24 20.74
N VAL A 117 -9.92 16.95 20.46
CA VAL A 117 -9.07 15.84 20.96
C VAL A 117 -7.65 15.92 20.39
N PHE A 118 -7.48 16.30 19.13
CA PHE A 118 -6.15 16.46 18.53
C PHE A 118 -5.40 17.64 19.16
N LEU A 119 -6.06 18.79 19.32
CA LEU A 119 -5.48 19.98 19.95
C LEU A 119 -5.13 19.75 21.42
N SER A 120 -6.01 19.08 22.18
CA SER A 120 -5.73 18.75 23.58
C SER A 120 -4.52 17.81 23.70
N ASN A 121 -4.49 16.76 22.88
CA ASN A 121 -3.35 15.83 22.85
C ASN A 121 -2.04 16.51 22.40
N GLN A 122 -2.11 17.49 21.51
CA GLN A 122 -0.94 18.26 21.09
C GLN A 122 -0.47 19.21 22.19
N ALA A 123 -1.40 19.89 22.88
CA ALA A 123 -1.10 20.73 24.03
C ALA A 123 -0.45 19.93 25.16
N ASP A 124 -1.04 18.79 25.52
CA ASP A 124 -0.49 17.88 26.55
C ASP A 124 0.92 17.43 26.18
N ARG A 125 1.19 17.15 24.90
CA ARG A 125 2.55 16.81 24.43
C ARG A 125 3.52 17.97 24.54
N LEU A 126 3.13 19.17 24.14
CA LEU A 126 3.99 20.36 24.27
C LEU A 126 4.30 20.65 25.75
N VAL A 127 3.34 20.43 26.64
CA VAL A 127 3.54 20.54 28.09
C VAL A 127 4.51 19.48 28.57
N GLU A 128 4.31 18.21 28.22
CA GLU A 128 5.22 17.11 28.59
C GLU A 128 6.64 17.35 28.08
N GLU A 129 6.80 17.80 26.83
CA GLU A 129 8.08 18.12 26.24
C GLU A 129 8.76 19.30 26.95
N SER A 130 8.01 20.34 27.29
CA SER A 130 8.53 21.49 28.04
C SER A 130 8.99 21.09 29.44
N ILE A 131 8.24 20.21 30.13
CA ILE A 131 8.59 19.69 31.46
C ILE A 131 9.84 18.80 31.38
N ALA A 132 9.93 17.92 30.37
CA ALA A 132 11.11 17.08 30.16
C ALA A 132 12.36 17.95 29.95
N ARG A 133 12.26 18.98 29.08
CA ARG A 133 13.36 19.94 28.85
C ARG A 133 13.76 20.68 30.13
N MET A 134 12.80 21.13 30.95
CA MET A 134 13.10 21.79 32.23
C MET A 134 13.80 20.87 33.25
N ARG A 135 13.51 19.57 33.21
CA ARG A 135 14.16 18.57 34.08
C ARG A 135 15.53 18.12 33.57
N GLY A 136 15.92 18.51 32.35
CA GLY A 136 17.10 17.98 31.67
C GLY A 136 16.91 16.54 31.17
N ASP A 137 15.67 16.04 31.20
CA ASP A 137 15.32 14.70 30.73
C ASP A 137 15.02 14.73 29.22
N THR A 138 15.31 13.62 28.54
CA THR A 138 14.80 13.42 27.18
C THR A 138 13.32 13.04 27.25
N PRO A 139 12.44 13.64 26.42
CA PRO A 139 11.02 13.31 26.45
C PRO A 139 10.82 11.81 26.22
N THR A 140 10.06 11.15 27.11
CA THR A 140 9.87 9.69 27.11
C THR A 140 9.30 9.16 25.77
N TYR A 141 8.57 10.00 25.04
CA TYR A 141 7.99 9.64 23.75
C TYR A 141 8.14 10.80 22.75
N VAL A 142 9.01 10.63 21.76
CA VAL A 142 9.09 11.49 20.58
C VAL A 142 8.42 10.74 19.43
N ARG A 143 7.34 11.30 18.86
CA ARG A 143 6.80 10.72 17.62
C ARG A 143 7.85 10.93 16.52
N PRO A 144 8.02 9.97 15.60
CA PRO A 144 9.02 10.13 14.55
C PRO A 144 8.84 11.35 13.65
N MET A 145 7.63 11.92 13.58
CA MET A 145 7.36 13.20 12.89
C MET A 145 7.83 14.45 13.66
N ASP A 146 8.00 14.34 14.99
CA ASP A 146 8.37 15.47 15.88
C ASP A 146 9.89 15.62 16.02
N ALA A 147 10.68 14.70 15.47
CA ALA A 147 12.14 14.82 15.47
C ALA A 147 12.60 16.01 14.60
N THR A 148 13.77 16.56 14.90
CA THR A 148 14.34 17.65 14.09
C THR A 148 14.53 17.22 12.64
N GLU A 149 14.47 18.15 11.68
CA GLU A 149 14.57 17.81 10.24
C GLU A 149 15.86 17.05 9.87
N SER A 150 16.93 17.27 10.64
CA SER A 150 18.20 16.55 10.52
C SER A 150 18.16 15.11 11.06
N ALA A 151 17.26 14.82 12.02
CA ALA A 151 17.05 13.50 12.61
C ALA A 151 15.82 12.77 12.00
N LEU A 152 15.08 13.42 11.11
CA LEU A 152 13.88 12.87 10.47
C LEU A 152 14.28 11.78 9.47
N GLY A 153 14.15 10.53 9.89
CA GLY A 153 14.27 9.36 9.01
C GLY A 153 13.21 9.35 7.90
N PRO A 154 13.32 8.46 6.90
CA PRO A 154 12.36 8.35 5.82
C PRO A 154 10.94 8.11 6.34
N LEU A 155 10.76 7.25 7.35
CA LEU A 155 9.44 7.02 7.95
C LEU A 155 8.89 8.27 8.66
N GLY A 156 9.73 9.02 9.38
CA GLY A 156 9.33 10.27 10.02
C GLY A 156 8.86 11.32 9.00
N ARG A 157 9.52 11.41 7.83
CA ARG A 157 9.10 12.27 6.71
C ARG A 157 7.73 11.86 6.18
N TRP A 158 7.52 10.57 5.95
CA TRP A 158 6.25 10.03 5.48
C TRP A 158 5.11 10.22 6.48
N GLU A 159 5.37 9.97 7.76
CA GLU A 159 4.39 10.20 8.83
C GLU A 159 4.02 11.68 8.90
N LYS A 160 5.02 12.57 8.91
CA LYS A 160 4.80 14.02 8.90
C LYS A 160 3.94 14.46 7.72
N THR A 161 4.31 14.10 6.49
CA THR A 161 3.56 14.48 5.29
C THR A 161 2.15 13.89 5.26
N SER A 162 1.98 12.65 5.73
CA SER A 162 0.66 11.99 5.78
C SER A 162 -0.25 12.62 6.82
N VAL A 163 0.28 12.92 8.02
CA VAL A 163 -0.47 13.59 9.09
C VAL A 163 -0.83 15.02 8.70
N GLU A 164 0.11 15.77 8.12
CA GLU A 164 -0.17 17.12 7.60
C GLU A 164 -1.23 17.08 6.49
N TRP A 165 -1.14 16.12 5.57
CA TRP A 165 -2.14 15.95 4.52
C TRP A 165 -3.52 15.62 5.10
N LEU A 166 -3.61 14.65 6.03
CA LEU A 166 -4.87 14.28 6.70
C LEU A 166 -5.46 15.43 7.51
N SER A 167 -4.63 16.20 8.22
CA SER A 167 -5.08 17.39 8.95
C SER A 167 -5.73 18.39 8.00
N ARG A 168 -5.09 18.67 6.86
CA ARG A 168 -5.66 19.56 5.84
C ARG A 168 -6.95 19.02 5.24
N VAL A 169 -7.05 17.70 5.02
CA VAL A 169 -8.29 17.04 4.58
C VAL A 169 -9.41 17.24 5.59
N PHE A 170 -9.13 17.07 6.89
CA PHE A 170 -10.13 17.28 7.94
C PHE A 170 -10.58 18.73 8.00
N ASP A 171 -9.65 19.68 7.97
CA ASP A 171 -9.97 21.12 7.97
C ASP A 171 -10.81 21.50 6.75
N GLU A 172 -10.49 20.94 5.57
CA GLU A 172 -11.24 21.13 4.33
C GLU A 172 -12.66 20.57 4.42
N GLU A 173 -12.85 19.34 4.91
CA GLU A 173 -14.16 18.74 5.12
C GLU A 173 -14.97 19.47 6.20
N GLY A 174 -14.32 19.99 7.25
CA GLY A 174 -14.95 20.85 8.25
C GLY A 174 -15.51 22.14 7.62
N ARG A 175 -14.70 22.83 6.79
CA ARG A 175 -15.16 24.00 6.02
C ARG A 175 -16.30 23.65 5.06
N ARG A 176 -16.23 22.49 4.42
CA ARG A 176 -17.26 22.01 3.50
C ARG A 176 -18.58 21.74 4.20
N ALA A 177 -18.54 21.02 5.32
CA ALA A 177 -19.71 20.79 6.15
C ALA A 177 -20.32 22.12 6.61
N GLN A 178 -19.50 23.08 7.04
CA GLN A 178 -19.96 24.42 7.40
C GLN A 178 -20.64 25.13 6.23
N GLN A 179 -20.07 25.07 5.02
CA GLN A 179 -20.68 25.65 3.82
C GLN A 179 -22.02 24.98 3.47
N ILE A 180 -22.13 23.64 3.55
CA ILE A 180 -23.38 22.91 3.32
C ILE A 180 -24.46 23.32 4.33
N VAL A 181 -24.09 23.51 5.60
CA VAL A 181 -25.03 24.00 6.62
C VAL A 181 -25.47 25.44 6.32
N ASN A 182 -24.54 26.30 5.91
CA ASN A 182 -24.83 27.70 5.57
C ASN A 182 -25.65 27.86 4.28
N SER A 183 -25.48 26.96 3.31
CA SER A 183 -26.22 26.92 2.04
C SER A 183 -27.56 26.18 2.14
N ASN A 184 -28.08 25.96 3.35
CA ASN A 184 -29.33 25.22 3.59
C ASN A 184 -29.37 23.80 2.98
N GLY A 185 -28.24 23.08 3.03
CA GLY A 185 -28.15 21.70 2.55
C GLY A 185 -27.85 21.56 1.06
N GLU A 186 -27.41 22.64 0.39
CA GLU A 186 -26.93 22.54 -0.98
C GLU A 186 -25.62 21.74 -1.03
N LEU A 187 -25.52 20.81 -1.98
CA LEU A 187 -24.32 19.99 -2.17
C LEU A 187 -23.17 20.86 -2.67
N VAL A 188 -22.18 21.07 -1.80
CA VAL A 188 -20.92 21.75 -2.15
C VAL A 188 -19.87 20.71 -2.54
N ARG A 189 -19.24 20.89 -3.71
CA ARG A 189 -18.08 20.09 -4.14
C ARG A 189 -16.79 20.62 -3.52
N PRO A 190 -15.79 19.78 -3.23
CA PRO A 190 -14.48 20.24 -2.74
C PRO A 190 -13.86 21.39 -3.57
N ILE A 191 -13.92 21.32 -4.91
CA ILE A 191 -13.41 22.38 -5.80
C ILE A 191 -14.16 23.73 -5.66
N GLN A 192 -15.38 23.73 -5.10
CA GLN A 192 -16.23 24.92 -4.94
C GLN A 192 -16.03 25.61 -3.58
N LEU A 193 -15.21 25.05 -2.69
CA LEU A 193 -14.98 25.61 -1.35
C LEU A 193 -14.38 27.02 -1.39
N VAL A 194 -13.57 27.31 -2.40
CA VAL A 194 -12.92 28.61 -2.59
C VAL A 194 -13.78 29.46 -3.53
N GLN A 195 -14.63 30.30 -2.95
CA GLN A 195 -15.45 31.25 -3.70
C GLN A 195 -14.62 32.50 -4.01
N GLY A 196 -13.95 32.50 -5.16
CA GLY A 196 -13.22 33.67 -5.66
C GLY A 196 -12.70 33.44 -7.08
N ALA A 197 -12.67 34.48 -7.93
CA ALA A 197 -12.19 34.35 -9.32
C ALA A 197 -10.67 34.05 -9.41
N ASN A 198 -9.94 34.20 -8.31
CA ASN A 198 -8.50 33.98 -8.22
C ASN A 198 -8.20 32.74 -7.34
N LEU A 199 -8.60 31.54 -7.79
CA LEU A 199 -8.17 30.29 -7.16
C LEU A 199 -6.64 30.17 -7.30
N THR A 200 -5.91 30.51 -6.24
CA THR A 200 -4.52 30.06 -6.12
C THR A 200 -4.52 28.61 -5.64
N ASP A 201 -3.63 27.76 -6.17
CA ASP A 201 -3.55 26.34 -5.79
C ASP A 201 -3.25 26.12 -4.29
N VAL A 202 -2.84 27.18 -3.58
CA VAL A 202 -2.55 27.16 -2.14
C VAL A 202 -3.83 27.20 -1.29
N GLU A 203 -4.90 27.82 -1.80
CA GLU A 203 -6.17 27.93 -1.09
C GLU A 203 -7.05 26.69 -1.25
N LEU A 204 -6.84 25.93 -2.33
CA LEU A 204 -7.49 24.63 -2.51
C LEU A 204 -6.91 23.64 -1.52
N GLY A 205 -7.80 23.03 -0.73
CA GLY A 205 -7.40 21.91 0.10
C GLY A 205 -6.98 20.70 -0.75
N PRO A 206 -6.38 19.68 -0.11
CA PRO A 206 -5.92 18.48 -0.79
C PRO A 206 -7.02 17.75 -1.59
N LEU A 207 -8.27 17.73 -1.12
CA LEU A 207 -9.37 17.09 -1.84
C LEU A 207 -9.80 17.92 -3.05
N GLY A 208 -9.93 19.24 -2.89
CA GLY A 208 -10.20 20.16 -3.98
C GLY A 208 -9.13 20.07 -5.07
N TYR A 209 -7.85 19.95 -4.70
CA TYR A 209 -6.75 19.75 -5.65
C TYR A 209 -6.88 18.42 -6.43
N LEU A 210 -7.21 17.32 -5.74
CA LEU A 210 -7.43 16.03 -6.39
C LEU A 210 -8.63 16.07 -7.32
N GLU A 211 -9.75 16.65 -6.87
CA GLU A 211 -10.94 16.84 -7.70
C GLU A 211 -10.61 17.69 -8.94
N LYS A 212 -9.95 18.83 -8.76
CA LYS A 212 -9.49 19.70 -9.85
C LYS A 212 -8.62 18.92 -10.85
N THR A 213 -7.65 18.15 -10.37
CA THR A 213 -6.78 17.34 -11.24
C THR A 213 -7.58 16.32 -12.07
N VAL A 214 -8.56 15.65 -11.46
CA VAL A 214 -9.42 14.68 -12.15
C VAL A 214 -10.37 15.38 -13.13
N VAL A 215 -10.98 16.49 -12.72
CA VAL A 215 -11.88 17.29 -13.56
C VAL A 215 -11.14 17.86 -14.76
N ASP A 216 -9.95 18.45 -14.55
CA ASP A 216 -9.08 18.97 -15.61
C ASP A 216 -8.65 17.85 -16.56
N PHE A 217 -8.34 16.66 -16.04
CA PHE A 217 -8.04 15.49 -16.85
C PHE A 217 -9.24 15.08 -17.73
N LEU A 218 -10.44 14.96 -17.16
CA LEU A 218 -11.66 14.62 -17.91
C LEU A 218 -12.04 15.72 -18.92
N GLN A 219 -11.87 16.98 -18.54
CA GLN A 219 -12.11 18.12 -19.41
C GLN A 219 -11.13 18.13 -20.58
N SER A 220 -9.84 17.83 -20.34
CA SER A 220 -8.85 17.70 -21.42
C SER A 220 -9.18 16.58 -22.40
N ILE A 221 -9.79 15.47 -21.93
CA ILE A 221 -10.31 14.42 -22.81
C ILE A 221 -11.45 14.97 -23.65
N ARG A 222 -12.44 15.61 -23.01
CA ARG A 222 -13.61 16.18 -23.69
C ARG A 222 -13.21 17.22 -24.74
N ASP A 223 -12.27 18.10 -24.42
CA ASP A 223 -11.78 19.15 -25.31
C ASP A 223 -11.05 18.54 -26.51
N SER A 224 -10.20 17.53 -26.26
CA SER A 224 -9.52 16.80 -27.33
C SER A 224 -10.50 16.04 -28.23
N GLU A 225 -11.56 15.46 -27.68
CA GLU A 225 -12.60 14.78 -28.45
C GLU A 225 -13.45 15.78 -29.25
N THR A 226 -13.75 16.94 -28.67
CA THR A 226 -14.44 18.02 -29.38
C THR A 226 -13.61 18.52 -30.56
N ALA A 227 -12.30 18.72 -30.36
CA ALA A 227 -11.37 19.08 -31.42
C ALA A 227 -11.24 17.97 -32.48
N ARG A 228 -11.27 16.70 -32.09
CA ARG A 228 -11.26 15.55 -33.01
C ARG A 228 -12.47 15.57 -33.93
N VAL A 229 -13.65 15.76 -33.35
CA VAL A 229 -14.91 15.85 -34.11
C VAL A 229 -14.90 17.06 -35.04
N GLN A 230 -14.44 18.22 -34.57
CA GLN A 230 -14.34 19.44 -35.38
C GLN A 230 -13.37 19.30 -36.56
N THR A 231 -12.22 18.66 -36.34
CA THR A 231 -11.20 18.43 -37.38
C THR A 231 -11.49 17.22 -38.27
N GLN A 232 -12.57 16.47 -37.99
CA GLN A 232 -12.92 15.21 -38.65
C GLN A 232 -11.77 14.19 -38.66
N THR A 233 -10.91 14.23 -37.64
CA THR A 233 -9.82 13.28 -37.49
C THR A 233 -10.34 11.96 -36.93
N LEU A 234 -10.03 10.83 -37.57
CA LEU A 234 -10.56 9.53 -37.15
C LEU A 234 -9.96 9.07 -35.81
N ARG A 235 -8.66 9.30 -35.59
CA ARG A 235 -7.93 8.78 -34.43
C ARG A 235 -7.43 9.91 -33.52
N PRO A 236 -7.57 9.78 -32.20
CA PRO A 236 -7.05 10.76 -31.23
C PRO A 236 -5.57 11.11 -31.38
N LYS A 237 -4.70 10.15 -31.76
CA LYS A 237 -3.27 10.43 -31.98
C LYS A 237 -2.97 11.36 -33.17
N ASP A 238 -3.87 11.43 -34.15
CA ASP A 238 -3.67 12.16 -35.41
C ASP A 238 -3.99 13.67 -35.24
N LEU A 239 -4.50 14.08 -34.07
CA LEU A 239 -4.62 15.48 -33.67
C LEU A 239 -3.25 16.15 -33.55
N GLU A 240 -3.22 17.46 -33.77
CA GLU A 240 -2.06 18.32 -33.52
C GLU A 240 -1.62 18.25 -32.06
N GLU A 241 -0.31 18.26 -31.81
CA GLU A 241 0.26 18.05 -30.47
C GLU A 241 -0.23 19.07 -29.43
N ALA A 242 -0.53 20.30 -29.85
CA ALA A 242 -1.07 21.35 -28.97
C ALA A 242 -2.49 21.06 -28.46
N VAL A 243 -3.29 20.31 -29.22
CA VAL A 243 -4.70 19.99 -28.91
C VAL A 243 -4.86 18.52 -28.51
N ARG A 244 -3.77 17.74 -28.54
CA ARG A 244 -3.77 16.32 -28.25
C ARG A 244 -3.94 16.08 -26.73
N GLY A 245 -5.12 15.62 -26.36
CA GLY A 245 -5.43 15.19 -25.01
C GLY A 245 -4.66 13.93 -24.57
N PRO A 246 -4.85 13.50 -23.31
CA PRO A 246 -4.10 12.39 -22.71
C PRO A 246 -4.33 11.05 -23.44
N LEU A 247 -5.53 10.81 -23.97
CA LEU A 247 -5.83 9.59 -24.75
C LEU A 247 -5.06 9.56 -26.08
N GLY A 248 -4.97 10.70 -26.77
CA GLY A 248 -4.18 10.79 -28.00
C GLY A 248 -2.68 10.61 -27.73
N GLN A 249 -2.17 11.12 -26.61
CA GLN A 249 -0.77 10.90 -26.19
C GLN A 249 -0.50 9.42 -25.88
N LEU A 250 -1.43 8.77 -25.16
CA LEU A 250 -1.32 7.35 -24.84
C LEU A 250 -1.40 6.48 -26.10
N GLU A 251 -2.32 6.78 -27.02
CA GLU A 251 -2.42 6.09 -28.31
C GLU A 251 -1.14 6.30 -29.13
N LEU A 252 -0.62 7.52 -29.21
CA LEU A 252 0.64 7.80 -29.90
C LEU A 252 1.80 7.01 -29.29
N ALA A 253 1.91 7.00 -27.95
CA ALA A 253 2.94 6.24 -27.25
C ALA A 253 2.81 4.74 -27.52
N ALA A 254 1.60 4.19 -27.51
CA ALA A 254 1.32 2.79 -27.83
C ALA A 254 1.66 2.46 -29.29
N VAL A 255 1.30 3.33 -30.24
CA VAL A 255 1.61 3.16 -31.66
C VAL A 255 3.11 3.26 -31.92
N ASN A 256 3.82 4.16 -31.25
CA ASN A 256 5.28 4.25 -31.34
C ASN A 256 5.94 2.99 -30.78
N ALA A 257 5.49 2.48 -29.63
CA ALA A 257 5.97 1.21 -29.09
C ALA A 257 5.73 0.05 -30.06
N LEU A 258 4.55 -0.03 -30.70
CA LEU A 258 4.27 -1.04 -31.73
C LEU A 258 5.13 -0.86 -32.99
N ARG A 259 5.46 0.39 -33.37
CA ARG A 259 6.36 0.68 -34.49
C ARG A 259 7.78 0.21 -34.16
N GLU A 260 8.30 0.49 -32.98
CA GLU A 260 9.60 0.00 -32.50
C GLU A 260 9.64 -1.53 -32.47
N ILE A 261 8.57 -2.18 -32.00
CA ILE A 261 8.41 -3.63 -32.06
C ILE A 261 8.49 -4.11 -33.51
N ARG A 262 7.71 -3.52 -34.42
CA ARG A 262 7.69 -3.89 -35.85
C ARG A 262 9.06 -3.70 -36.52
N GLU A 263 9.77 -2.62 -36.20
CA GLU A 263 11.11 -2.35 -36.73
C GLU A 263 12.12 -3.37 -36.22
N SER A 264 12.10 -3.69 -34.93
CA SER A 264 12.94 -4.73 -34.35
C SER A 264 12.66 -6.11 -34.97
N GLU A 265 11.39 -6.43 -35.22
CA GLU A 265 10.97 -7.66 -35.92
C GLU A 265 11.42 -7.69 -37.38
N ARG A 266 11.36 -6.57 -38.09
CA ARG A 266 11.88 -6.47 -39.47
C ARG A 266 13.39 -6.71 -39.49
N LEU A 267 14.14 -6.11 -38.57
CA LEU A 267 15.58 -6.36 -38.44
C LEU A 267 15.87 -7.83 -38.13
N ARG A 268 15.08 -8.47 -37.27
CA ARG A 268 15.17 -9.90 -36.97
C ARG A 268 15.00 -10.77 -38.21
N MET A 269 13.98 -10.48 -39.02
CA MET A 269 13.75 -11.20 -40.28
C MET A 269 14.90 -11.01 -41.28
N GLN A 270 15.43 -9.78 -41.40
CA GLN A 270 16.59 -9.50 -42.25
C GLN A 270 17.83 -10.29 -41.80
N GLN A 271 18.11 -10.32 -40.50
CA GLN A 271 19.23 -11.11 -39.96
C GLN A 271 19.03 -12.62 -40.14
N THR A 272 17.80 -13.11 -39.99
CA THR A 272 17.44 -14.52 -40.25
C THR A 272 17.70 -14.90 -41.71
N ALA A 273 17.31 -14.02 -42.65
CA ALA A 273 17.56 -14.22 -44.07
C ALA A 273 19.07 -14.26 -44.40
N VAL A 274 19.86 -13.35 -43.83
CA VAL A 274 21.33 -13.30 -44.02
C VAL A 274 22.03 -14.56 -43.45
N ARG A 275 21.49 -15.16 -42.39
CA ARG A 275 22.02 -16.40 -41.79
C ARG A 275 21.59 -17.68 -42.50
N GLY A 276 20.93 -17.59 -43.66
CA GLY A 276 20.50 -18.77 -44.42
C GLY A 276 19.31 -19.50 -43.80
N GLY A 277 18.44 -18.78 -43.06
CA GLY A 277 17.21 -19.33 -42.50
C GLY A 277 17.29 -19.74 -41.02
N ASP A 278 18.43 -19.56 -40.36
CA ASP A 278 18.54 -19.74 -38.91
C ASP A 278 17.77 -18.63 -38.16
N VAL A 279 16.73 -19.03 -37.42
CA VAL A 279 15.78 -18.12 -36.77
C VAL A 279 16.49 -17.34 -35.65
N VAL A 280 16.66 -16.04 -35.86
CA VAL A 280 17.23 -15.14 -34.85
C VAL A 280 16.20 -14.90 -33.74
N ARG A 281 16.61 -15.03 -32.47
CA ARG A 281 15.72 -14.79 -31.32
C ARG A 281 15.50 -13.29 -31.11
N PRO A 282 14.35 -12.87 -30.54
CA PRO A 282 14.13 -11.48 -30.19
C PRO A 282 15.25 -10.86 -29.35
N MET A 283 15.80 -11.57 -28.35
CA MET A 283 16.88 -11.07 -27.48
C MET A 283 18.21 -10.77 -28.17
N ASP A 284 18.42 -11.31 -29.38
CA ASP A 284 19.62 -11.12 -30.19
C ASP A 284 19.52 -9.87 -31.10
N VAL A 285 18.34 -9.21 -31.13
CA VAL A 285 18.07 -7.99 -31.90
C VAL A 285 17.75 -6.83 -30.93
N PRO A 286 18.29 -5.62 -31.16
CA PRO A 286 17.93 -4.47 -30.34
C PRO A 286 16.45 -4.11 -30.56
N GLY A 287 15.68 -4.01 -29.47
CA GLY A 287 14.28 -3.63 -29.49
C GLY A 287 13.55 -3.94 -28.18
N PRO A 288 12.35 -3.39 -27.99
CA PRO A 288 11.58 -3.57 -26.74
C PRO A 288 11.25 -5.04 -26.44
N LEU A 289 10.93 -5.85 -27.46
CA LEU A 289 10.72 -7.30 -27.28
C LEU A 289 12.00 -8.04 -26.89
N GLY A 290 13.15 -7.64 -27.45
CA GLY A 290 14.44 -8.24 -27.13
C GLY A 290 14.90 -7.89 -25.71
N GLU A 291 14.67 -6.65 -25.27
CA GLU A 291 14.92 -6.23 -23.88
C GLU A 291 14.00 -6.97 -22.90
N PHE A 292 12.71 -7.10 -23.22
CA PHE A 292 11.76 -7.86 -22.43
C PHE A 292 12.15 -9.34 -22.34
N GLU A 293 12.42 -10.00 -23.47
CA GLU A 293 12.88 -11.39 -23.48
C GLU A 293 14.21 -11.55 -22.73
N ARG A 294 15.14 -10.59 -22.85
CA ARG A 294 16.39 -10.60 -22.08
C ARG A 294 16.13 -10.55 -20.58
N GLN A 295 15.27 -9.64 -20.11
CA GLN A 295 14.90 -9.55 -18.69
C GLN A 295 14.22 -10.85 -18.21
N VAL A 296 13.29 -11.41 -18.98
CA VAL A 296 12.64 -12.68 -18.66
C VAL A 296 13.65 -13.83 -18.66
N ALA A 297 14.56 -13.88 -19.64
CA ALA A 297 15.62 -14.88 -19.70
C ALA A 297 16.61 -14.76 -18.54
N GLU A 298 16.92 -13.54 -18.09
CA GLU A 298 17.72 -13.29 -16.90
C GLU A 298 17.02 -13.78 -15.63
N ILE A 299 15.71 -13.52 -15.49
CA ILE A 299 14.88 -14.08 -14.41
C ILE A 299 14.94 -15.61 -14.46
N VAL A 300 14.65 -16.23 -15.60
CA VAL A 300 14.64 -17.70 -15.76
C VAL A 300 16.02 -18.31 -15.50
N ARG A 301 17.11 -17.69 -15.97
CA ARG A 301 18.48 -18.16 -15.70
C ARG A 301 18.85 -18.03 -14.23
N GLY A 302 18.46 -16.93 -13.57
CA GLY A 302 18.62 -16.76 -12.14
C GLY A 302 17.86 -17.84 -11.36
N GLU A 303 16.65 -18.14 -11.81
CA GLU A 303 15.80 -19.21 -11.27
C GLU A 303 16.38 -20.61 -11.45
N GLN A 304 16.89 -20.93 -12.64
CA GLN A 304 17.55 -22.22 -12.90
C GLN A 304 18.84 -22.38 -12.07
N ARG A 305 19.66 -21.34 -11.95
CA ARG A 305 20.84 -21.37 -11.07
C ARG A 305 20.45 -21.63 -9.62
N ARG A 306 19.41 -20.94 -9.14
CA ARG A 306 18.86 -21.19 -7.81
C ARG A 306 18.34 -22.63 -7.69
N ALA A 307 17.63 -23.14 -8.69
CA ALA A 307 17.15 -24.51 -8.69
C ALA A 307 18.30 -25.54 -8.62
N ASN A 308 19.43 -25.28 -9.28
CA ASN A 308 20.62 -26.12 -9.20
C ASN A 308 21.30 -26.04 -7.82
N GLU A 309 21.17 -24.93 -7.10
CA GLU A 309 21.63 -24.76 -5.71
C GLU A 309 20.72 -25.48 -4.70
N ARG A 310 19.51 -25.91 -5.09
CA ARG A 310 18.51 -26.54 -4.22
C ARG A 310 18.74 -28.02 -3.92
N LYS A 311 19.94 -28.59 -4.15
CA LYS A 311 20.19 -30.04 -4.02
C LYS A 311 19.57 -30.66 -2.76
N ASP A 312 19.61 -29.96 -1.62
CA ASP A 312 18.96 -30.41 -0.37
C ASP A 312 18.22 -29.31 0.41
N ARG A 313 18.10 -28.07 -0.11
CA ARG A 313 17.48 -26.94 0.62
C ARG A 313 16.68 -26.00 -0.25
N ILE A 314 15.57 -25.47 0.27
CA ILE A 314 14.78 -24.42 -0.38
C ILE A 314 15.53 -23.09 -0.23
N VAL A 315 16.21 -22.66 -1.29
CA VAL A 315 16.86 -21.34 -1.36
C VAL A 315 15.85 -20.30 -1.88
N ARG A 316 15.67 -19.20 -1.13
CA ARG A 316 14.87 -18.03 -1.54
C ARG A 316 15.63 -17.20 -2.60
N PRO A 317 14.94 -16.44 -3.47
CA PRO A 317 15.60 -15.59 -4.47
C PRO A 317 16.72 -14.70 -3.91
N LYS A 318 16.52 -14.05 -2.76
CA LYS A 318 17.52 -13.17 -2.11
C LYS A 318 18.74 -13.90 -1.53
N ASP A 319 18.59 -15.19 -1.21
CA ASP A 319 19.59 -16.02 -0.53
C ASP A 319 20.43 -16.86 -1.53
N ALA A 320 20.16 -16.76 -2.83
CA ALA A 320 20.93 -17.45 -3.87
C ALA A 320 22.38 -16.95 -3.92
N SER A 321 23.33 -17.84 -4.24
CA SER A 321 24.76 -17.48 -4.32
C SER A 321 25.02 -16.37 -5.33
N ARG A 322 24.27 -16.37 -6.44
CA ARG A 322 24.19 -15.27 -7.40
C ARG A 322 22.76 -14.74 -7.44
N ARG A 323 22.58 -13.49 -7.02
CA ARG A 323 21.29 -12.82 -7.05
C ARG A 323 20.92 -12.50 -8.50
N GLY A 324 19.74 -12.94 -8.90
CA GLY A 324 19.11 -12.49 -10.14
C GLY A 324 18.28 -11.22 -9.88
N PRO A 325 17.62 -10.67 -10.92
CA PRO A 325 16.77 -9.48 -10.78
C PRO A 325 15.68 -9.65 -9.71
N LEU A 326 15.03 -10.82 -9.64
CA LEU A 326 14.07 -11.11 -8.57
C LEU A 326 14.70 -11.14 -7.17
N GLY A 327 15.95 -11.58 -7.06
CA GLY A 327 16.67 -11.60 -5.78
C GLY A 327 17.05 -10.20 -5.31
N GLU A 328 17.38 -9.29 -6.24
CA GLU A 328 17.61 -7.87 -5.93
C GLU A 328 16.33 -7.17 -5.47
N VAL A 329 15.22 -7.40 -6.18
CA VAL A 329 13.90 -6.85 -5.80
C VAL A 329 13.46 -7.39 -4.44
N GLU A 330 13.57 -8.70 -4.20
CA GLU A 330 13.26 -9.29 -2.89
C GLU A 330 14.18 -8.75 -1.80
N LEU A 331 15.48 -8.60 -2.08
CA LEU A 331 16.43 -8.02 -1.12
C LEU A 331 16.03 -6.60 -0.74
N GLN A 332 15.77 -5.73 -1.72
CA GLN A 332 15.33 -4.36 -1.49
C GLN A 332 14.03 -4.33 -0.68
N ALA A 333 13.05 -5.16 -1.04
CA ALA A 333 11.81 -5.28 -0.29
C ALA A 333 12.06 -5.73 1.16
N THR A 334 12.95 -6.71 1.39
CA THR A 334 13.27 -7.19 2.73
C THR A 334 14.07 -6.18 3.54
N GLN A 335 14.95 -5.39 2.93
CA GLN A 335 15.65 -4.29 3.60
C GLN A 335 14.67 -3.21 4.06
N VAL A 336 13.68 -2.88 3.22
CA VAL A 336 12.60 -1.97 3.60
C VAL A 336 11.78 -2.53 4.76
N LEU A 337 11.41 -3.82 4.71
CA LEU A 337 10.68 -4.48 5.80
C LEU A 337 11.49 -4.57 7.11
N ASP A 338 12.78 -4.90 7.03
CA ASP A 338 13.66 -4.99 8.20
C ASP A 338 13.88 -3.60 8.83
N ALA A 339 14.00 -2.56 8.01
CA ALA A 339 14.05 -1.18 8.48
C ALA A 339 12.76 -0.79 9.22
N LEU A 340 11.60 -1.08 8.62
CA LEU A 340 10.30 -0.85 9.23
C LEU A 340 10.14 -1.65 10.54
N SER A 341 10.52 -2.93 10.58
CA SER A 341 10.44 -3.76 11.78
C SER A 341 11.34 -3.26 12.91
N LYS A 342 12.55 -2.79 12.59
CA LYS A 342 13.43 -2.16 13.58
C LYS A 342 12.81 -0.88 14.15
N GLU A 343 12.23 -0.04 13.30
CA GLU A 343 11.52 1.17 13.72
C GLU A 343 10.27 0.84 14.56
N GLU A 344 9.54 -0.23 14.25
CA GLU A 344 8.39 -0.69 15.04
C GLU A 344 8.81 -1.26 16.39
N THR A 345 9.88 -2.06 16.44
CA THR A 345 10.38 -2.61 17.71
C THR A 345 10.92 -1.52 18.63
N THR A 346 11.56 -0.47 18.08
CA THR A 346 11.95 0.70 18.88
C THR A 346 10.73 1.50 19.34
N ARG A 347 9.72 1.72 18.47
CA ARG A 347 8.43 2.31 18.86
C ARG A 347 7.76 1.51 19.99
N PHE A 348 7.69 0.18 19.87
CA PHE A 348 7.08 -0.68 20.88
C PHE A 348 7.86 -0.64 22.20
N ARG A 349 9.20 -0.67 22.18
CA ARG A 349 10.02 -0.50 23.38
C ARG A 349 9.82 0.87 24.02
N ASN A 350 9.72 1.93 23.23
CA ASN A 350 9.44 3.27 23.74
C ASN A 350 8.05 3.36 24.36
N ILE A 351 7.03 2.74 23.75
CA ILE A 351 5.68 2.65 24.32
C ILE A 351 5.69 1.81 25.60
N GLN A 352 6.39 0.68 25.63
CA GLN A 352 6.51 -0.17 26.81
C GLN A 352 7.25 0.56 27.94
N LYS A 353 8.32 1.29 27.63
CA LYS A 353 9.05 2.15 28.56
C LYS A 353 8.16 3.26 29.10
N TRP A 354 7.44 3.96 28.22
CA TRP A 354 6.46 4.98 28.61
C TRP A 354 5.36 4.43 29.50
N LEU A 355 4.80 3.26 29.17
CA LEU A 355 3.79 2.57 29.98
C LEU A 355 4.36 2.10 31.34
N SER A 356 5.64 1.71 31.39
CA SER A 356 6.28 1.34 32.66
C SER A 356 6.60 2.55 33.54
N GLU A 357 7.00 3.68 32.94
CA GLU A 357 7.30 4.92 33.66
C GLU A 357 6.02 5.63 34.13
N LYS A 358 4.93 5.52 33.36
CA LYS A 358 3.64 6.12 33.69
C LYS A 358 2.60 5.08 34.09
N ARG A 359 2.97 4.09 34.90
CA ARG A 359 1.96 3.18 35.47
C ARG A 359 1.06 3.95 36.43
N PRO A 360 -0.26 4.04 36.17
CA PRO A 360 -1.16 4.81 37.02
C PRO A 360 -1.18 4.28 38.46
N MET A 361 -0.96 2.99 38.68
CA MET A 361 -0.82 2.43 40.04
C MET A 361 0.40 2.98 40.81
N GLU A 362 1.51 3.30 40.14
CA GLU A 362 2.74 3.80 40.78
C GLU A 362 2.71 5.32 40.97
N SER A 363 2.14 6.08 40.01
CA SER A 363 2.09 7.54 40.14
C SER A 363 1.00 8.00 41.11
N ASN A 364 -0.16 7.32 41.16
CA ASN A 364 -1.26 7.72 42.02
C ASN A 364 -2.20 6.55 42.34
N ARG A 365 -1.89 5.81 43.41
CA ARG A 365 -2.61 4.59 43.80
C ARG A 365 -4.11 4.81 44.08
N GLU A 366 -4.49 6.00 44.52
CA GLU A 366 -5.88 6.36 44.85
C GLU A 366 -6.69 6.82 43.62
N SER A 367 -6.06 6.99 42.46
CA SER A 367 -6.75 7.27 41.20
C SER A 367 -7.66 6.10 40.79
N ILE A 368 -8.84 6.41 40.24
CA ILE A 368 -9.77 5.42 39.67
C ILE A 368 -9.05 4.50 38.67
N TRP A 369 -8.11 5.03 37.89
CA TRP A 369 -7.30 4.27 36.95
C TRP A 369 -6.29 3.35 37.63
N GLY A 370 -5.68 3.79 38.73
CA GLY A 370 -4.78 2.95 39.53
C GLY A 370 -5.52 1.79 40.21
N PHE A 371 -6.75 2.04 40.69
CA PHE A 371 -7.61 1.00 41.24
C PHE A 371 -8.04 -0.03 40.17
N LEU A 372 -8.47 0.45 38.99
CA LEU A 372 -8.83 -0.43 37.86
C LEU A 372 -7.65 -1.27 37.40
N GLU A 373 -6.45 -0.69 37.29
CA GLU A 373 -5.24 -1.44 36.96
C GLU A 373 -4.96 -2.51 38.00
N ALA A 374 -4.98 -2.17 39.29
CA ALA A 374 -4.74 -3.12 40.38
C ALA A 374 -5.76 -4.29 40.36
N LEU A 375 -7.03 -3.98 40.08
CA LEU A 375 -8.10 -4.98 39.98
C LEU A 375 -7.92 -5.87 38.74
N VAL A 376 -7.65 -5.31 37.57
CA VAL A 376 -7.42 -6.07 36.33
C VAL A 376 -6.17 -6.93 36.43
N VAL A 377 -5.06 -6.37 36.93
CA VAL A 377 -3.82 -7.12 37.16
C VAL A 377 -4.01 -8.19 38.23
N GLY A 378 -4.75 -7.90 39.31
CA GLY A 378 -5.09 -8.88 40.34
C GLY A 378 -5.93 -10.04 39.81
N ILE A 379 -6.95 -9.76 39.00
CA ILE A 379 -7.84 -10.78 38.41
C ILE A 379 -7.14 -11.60 37.32
N LEU A 380 -6.31 -10.98 36.48
CA LEU A 380 -5.64 -11.69 35.37
C LEU A 380 -4.35 -12.40 35.83
N LYS A 381 -3.48 -11.72 36.59
CA LYS A 381 -2.20 -12.33 37.03
C LYS A 381 -2.33 -13.19 38.28
N GLY A 382 -3.30 -12.91 39.15
CA GLY A 382 -3.50 -13.69 40.38
C GLY A 382 -3.69 -15.19 40.11
N PRO A 383 -4.61 -15.59 39.23
CA PRO A 383 -4.80 -16.99 38.84
C PRO A 383 -3.57 -17.60 38.17
N GLN A 384 -2.85 -16.83 37.34
CA GLN A 384 -1.64 -17.33 36.67
C GLN A 384 -0.50 -17.60 37.68
N LEU A 385 -0.31 -16.73 38.67
CA LEU A 385 0.64 -16.95 39.76
C LEU A 385 0.23 -18.15 40.62
N LEU A 386 -1.06 -18.27 40.96
CA LEU A 386 -1.57 -19.46 41.66
C LEU A 386 -1.35 -20.74 40.86
N TRP A 387 -1.58 -20.71 39.54
CA TRP A 387 -1.34 -21.86 38.67
C TRP A 387 0.14 -22.24 38.66
N ASN A 388 1.06 -21.28 38.53
CA ASN A 388 2.50 -21.53 38.56
C ASN A 388 2.94 -22.11 39.92
N VAL A 389 2.36 -21.62 41.03
CA VAL A 389 2.63 -22.18 42.36
C VAL A 389 2.10 -23.62 42.45
N LEU A 390 0.90 -23.89 41.96
CA LEU A 390 0.33 -25.25 41.94
C LEU A 390 1.15 -26.18 41.06
N GLU A 391 1.63 -25.72 39.91
CA GLU A 391 2.51 -26.47 39.02
C GLU A 391 3.84 -26.78 39.71
N ARG A 392 4.41 -25.81 40.44
CA ARG A 392 5.63 -26.03 41.21
C ARG A 392 5.43 -26.98 42.39
N VAL A 393 4.29 -26.90 43.10
CA VAL A 393 3.93 -27.84 44.16
C VAL A 393 3.72 -29.23 43.59
N ARG A 394 3.06 -29.34 42.43
CA ARG A 394 2.90 -30.61 41.73
C ARG A 394 4.25 -31.19 41.31
N GLU A 395 5.16 -30.35 40.81
CA GLU A 395 6.53 -30.76 40.48
C GLU A 395 7.29 -31.25 41.72
N LEU A 396 7.13 -30.59 42.88
CA LEU A 396 7.71 -31.02 44.16
C LEU A 396 7.07 -32.28 44.76
N LEU A 397 5.79 -32.54 44.47
CA LEU A 397 5.11 -33.77 44.90
C LEU A 397 5.36 -34.93 43.94
N ALA A 398 5.57 -34.64 42.65
CA ALA A 398 5.91 -35.60 41.62
C ALA A 398 7.41 -35.86 41.52
N SER A 399 8.26 -35.01 42.12
CA SER A 399 9.68 -35.30 42.24
C SER A 399 9.83 -36.58 43.05
N GLU A 400 10.34 -37.62 42.40
CA GLU A 400 10.67 -38.89 43.03
C GLU A 400 11.54 -38.65 44.28
N PRO A 401 11.38 -39.48 45.34
CA PRO A 401 12.28 -39.40 46.50
C PRO A 401 13.71 -39.44 46.00
N LEU A 402 14.55 -38.50 46.45
CA LEU A 402 15.93 -38.32 46.00
C LEU A 402 16.59 -39.68 45.74
N ASN A 403 16.96 -39.94 44.49
CA ASN A 403 17.70 -41.14 44.13
C ASN A 403 18.93 -41.26 45.03
N ALA A 404 19.30 -42.48 45.40
CA ALA A 404 20.44 -42.72 46.29
C ALA A 404 21.74 -42.07 45.77
N THR A 405 21.86 -41.90 44.46
CA THR A 405 22.93 -41.14 43.79
C THR A 405 22.93 -39.65 44.14
N ASP A 406 21.77 -38.99 44.16
CA ASP A 406 21.66 -37.57 44.50
C ASP A 406 21.93 -37.33 46.00
N GLN A 407 21.56 -38.29 46.84
CA GLN A 407 21.93 -38.26 48.27
C GLN A 407 23.44 -38.38 48.46
N GLN A 408 24.13 -39.19 47.65
CA GLN A 408 25.59 -39.29 47.67
C GLN A 408 26.25 -37.99 47.19
N ILE A 409 25.72 -37.36 46.13
CA ILE A 409 26.22 -36.07 45.63
C ILE A 409 26.05 -34.97 46.68
N LEU A 410 24.89 -34.90 47.37
CA LEU A 410 24.67 -33.95 48.45
C LEU A 410 25.57 -34.22 49.66
N ALA A 411 25.82 -35.48 50.00
CA ALA A 411 26.76 -35.85 51.05
C ALA A 411 28.20 -35.46 50.68
N GLU A 412 28.61 -35.65 49.42
CA GLU A 412 29.90 -35.20 48.91
C GLU A 412 30.02 -33.67 48.90
N GLN A 413 28.99 -32.94 48.52
CA GLN A 413 28.98 -31.48 48.54
C GLN A 413 29.05 -30.94 49.97
N ASN A 414 28.31 -31.52 50.90
CA ASN A 414 28.42 -31.16 52.33
C ASN A 414 29.81 -31.49 52.90
N ASN A 415 30.45 -32.57 52.45
CA ASN A 415 31.83 -32.88 52.83
C ASN A 415 32.85 -31.93 52.19
N LYS A 416 32.65 -31.52 50.93
CA LYS A 416 33.49 -30.52 50.25
C LYS A 416 33.35 -29.13 50.86
N GLN A 417 32.15 -28.73 51.31
CA GLN A 417 31.96 -27.47 52.04
C GLN A 417 32.54 -27.49 53.45
N LYS A 418 32.62 -28.67 54.10
CA LYS A 418 33.30 -28.83 55.39
C LYS A 418 34.83 -28.94 55.28
N GLN A 419 35.39 -29.16 54.09
CA GLN A 419 36.81 -28.98 53.89
C GLN A 419 37.09 -27.47 53.85
N PRO A 420 37.81 -26.90 54.84
CA PRO A 420 38.20 -25.50 54.78
C PRO A 420 39.00 -25.32 53.49
N GLN A 421 38.49 -24.46 52.59
CA GLN A 421 39.24 -23.97 51.45
C GLN A 421 40.51 -23.34 52.01
N ARG A 422 41.60 -24.11 52.01
CA ARG A 422 42.96 -23.58 52.12
C ARG A 422 43.12 -22.73 50.88
N SER A 423 42.90 -21.44 51.05
CA SER A 423 43.11 -20.40 50.06
C SER A 423 44.58 -20.38 49.71
N ASP A 424 44.98 -21.22 48.76
CA ASP A 424 46.21 -21.01 48.00
C ASP A 424 45.95 -19.85 47.04
N GLU A 425 46.08 -18.67 47.62
CA GLU A 425 46.12 -17.36 46.99
C GLU A 425 47.37 -17.29 46.11
N LYS A 426 47.31 -17.91 44.92
CA LYS A 426 48.27 -17.63 43.85
C LYS A 426 47.66 -16.59 42.91
N GLY A 427 48.11 -15.35 43.13
CA GLY A 427 47.78 -14.21 42.31
C GLY A 427 48.00 -14.49 40.83
N ASN A 428 46.97 -14.20 40.03
CA ASN A 428 47.10 -14.09 38.59
C ASN A 428 47.06 -12.61 38.22
N SER A 429 48.25 -12.02 38.19
CA SER A 429 48.53 -10.72 37.61
C SER A 429 48.54 -10.85 36.09
N ASP A 430 47.40 -10.67 35.44
CA ASP A 430 47.36 -10.43 33.99
C ASP A 430 46.38 -9.29 33.69
N ALA A 431 46.82 -8.10 34.07
CA ALA A 431 46.42 -6.87 33.43
C ALA A 431 47.08 -6.82 32.05
N LYS A 432 46.30 -7.09 30.99
CA LYS A 432 46.73 -6.81 29.62
C LYS A 432 45.62 -6.11 28.85
N ASP A 433 45.89 -4.82 28.63
CA ASP A 433 45.73 -4.12 27.36
C ASP A 433 44.53 -4.47 26.49
N TRP A 434 43.53 -3.59 26.52
CA TRP A 434 42.71 -3.32 25.35
C TRP A 434 42.64 -1.81 25.12
N GLN A 435 43.72 -1.26 24.58
CA GLN A 435 43.68 -0.12 23.67
C GLN A 435 43.60 -0.64 22.24
N ARG A 436 42.51 -0.32 21.53
CA ARG A 436 42.52 0.16 20.14
C ARG A 436 41.15 0.66 19.74
#